data_AF-A0A7Y4WMT7-F1
#
_entry.id   AF-A0A7Y4WMT7-F1
#
_cell.length_a   1.000
_cell.length_b   1.000
_cell.length_c   1.000
_cell.angle_alpha   90.00
_cell.angle_beta   90.00
_cell.angle_gamma   90.00
#
_symmetry.space_group_name_H-M   'P 1'
#
loop_
_entity.id
_entity.type
_entity.pdbx_description
1 polymer ?
#
loop_
_entity_poly.entity_id
_entity_poly.type
_entity_poly.pdbx_seq_one_letter_code
_entity_poly.pdbx_strand_id
1 'polypeptide(L)'
;MIYRFCLFFLFLLTRVSNGISQETFSQSLDSTHIIIGDECYLTQTSSILPTNEESLPQLEQLKWLEILDKGSWILTPNQKHERKIKFSVYDSGVYVIPEIQIRLDSQFITTTKLFLEVHLPMDTLNDIHPIKDIIETEKKNYIWIYITLALLFIGLSIFLLIILFRADQIQIKKLSYKSLDSPYEIALQRIKTLKEKKLWQSDKMKEHYDELSYVLRAFLNDGFHLRSLESSTSETETKLQESTLNIQYKNEFISFLRNCDLIKFANKVPPVEEHDSWIQFAEKMLSHNKDLSSQFLNINKKDYTNILGNDLAAQFQIPGEYVPNTLLELMNSTEVEEIYLISRLFSLHRFVLPTDWVNLHLTRSGQLRNWHLNILLKNQGSKGKLILGVTLPLISIFLPFMLIIGWLKKENVLGRGVFLLSKDKKIVVNESSLKK
;
A
#
# COMPACT_ATOMS: atom_id res chain seq x y z
N MET A 1 34.57 -111.16 -63.06
CA MET A 1 34.00 -109.86 -63.47
C MET A 1 32.52 -109.93 -63.90
N ILE A 2 31.77 -111.00 -63.57
CA ILE A 2 30.34 -111.16 -63.96
C ILE A 2 29.40 -111.23 -62.75
N TYR A 3 29.83 -111.80 -61.62
CA TYR A 3 29.04 -111.81 -60.39
C TYR A 3 28.86 -110.43 -59.73
N ARG A 4 29.78 -109.48 -59.99
CA ARG A 4 29.68 -108.08 -59.55
C ARG A 4 28.60 -107.28 -60.32
N PHE A 5 28.13 -107.77 -61.46
CA PHE A 5 27.10 -107.10 -62.27
C PHE A 5 25.70 -107.69 -62.01
N CYS A 6 25.61 -108.97 -61.64
CA CYS A 6 24.35 -109.66 -61.39
C CYS A 6 23.71 -109.26 -60.04
N LEU A 7 24.52 -108.94 -59.02
CA LEU A 7 24.03 -108.43 -57.74
C LEU A 7 23.49 -106.99 -57.82
N PHE A 8 23.92 -106.20 -58.81
CA PHE A 8 23.40 -104.85 -59.06
C PHE A 8 22.00 -104.89 -59.72
N PHE A 9 21.63 -106.01 -60.35
CA PHE A 9 20.32 -106.19 -60.99
C PHE A 9 19.25 -106.78 -60.04
N LEU A 10 19.66 -107.46 -58.96
CA LEU A 10 18.76 -107.85 -57.87
C LEU A 10 18.35 -106.66 -56.97
N PHE A 11 18.97 -105.50 -57.18
CA PHE A 11 18.69 -104.25 -56.47
C PHE A 11 17.47 -103.48 -57.03
N LEU A 12 16.79 -103.99 -58.07
CA LEU A 12 15.81 -103.22 -58.84
C LEU A 12 14.38 -103.82 -58.91
N LEU A 13 14.07 -104.89 -58.15
CA LEU A 13 12.78 -105.59 -58.26
C LEU A 13 11.95 -105.78 -56.97
N THR A 14 12.36 -105.27 -55.80
CA THR A 14 11.46 -105.21 -54.64
C THR A 14 10.90 -103.80 -54.45
N ARG A 15 9.84 -103.56 -55.21
CA ARG A 15 8.90 -102.44 -55.10
C ARG A 15 8.31 -102.31 -53.69
N VAL A 16 8.15 -101.05 -53.30
CA VAL A 16 6.94 -100.45 -52.71
C VAL A 16 6.34 -101.22 -51.53
N SER A 17 6.84 -100.94 -50.34
CA SER A 17 6.00 -100.89 -49.15
C SER A 17 5.59 -99.43 -48.96
N ASN A 18 4.33 -99.11 -49.25
CA ASN A 18 3.71 -97.91 -48.71
C ASN A 18 3.84 -98.01 -47.20
N GLY A 19 4.67 -97.16 -46.60
CA GLY A 19 4.80 -97.06 -45.16
C GLY A 19 3.41 -96.74 -44.62
N ILE A 20 2.87 -97.65 -43.81
CA ILE A 20 1.75 -97.34 -42.93
C ILE A 20 2.29 -96.26 -42.00
N SER A 21 1.96 -95.00 -42.29
CA SER A 21 2.23 -93.90 -41.39
C SER A 21 1.41 -94.17 -40.15
N GLN A 22 2.06 -94.69 -39.11
CA GLN A 22 1.43 -94.84 -37.81
C GLN A 22 0.88 -93.48 -37.41
N GLU A 23 -0.41 -93.42 -37.12
CA GLU A 23 -1.02 -92.20 -36.64
C GLU A 23 -0.43 -91.91 -35.27
N THR A 24 0.21 -90.75 -35.12
CA THR A 24 0.89 -90.37 -33.89
C THR A 24 0.41 -89.02 -33.45
N PHE A 25 0.06 -88.92 -32.17
CA PHE A 25 -0.18 -87.67 -31.49
C PHE A 25 0.70 -87.61 -30.25
N SER A 26 1.50 -86.55 -30.14
CA SER A 26 2.40 -86.32 -29.01
C SER A 26 2.33 -84.88 -28.53
N GLN A 27 2.71 -84.69 -27.28
CA GLN A 27 2.73 -83.38 -26.63
C GLN A 27 4.08 -83.18 -25.95
N SER A 28 4.58 -81.94 -26.00
CA SER A 28 5.81 -81.55 -25.32
C SER A 28 5.67 -80.14 -24.77
N LEU A 29 6.30 -79.91 -23.61
CA LEU A 29 6.45 -78.58 -23.04
C LEU A 29 7.79 -77.98 -23.47
N ASP A 30 7.80 -76.67 -23.68
CA ASP A 30 9.03 -75.93 -24.01
C ASP A 30 9.98 -75.84 -22.80
N SER A 31 9.44 -75.77 -21.58
CA SER A 31 10.20 -75.84 -20.32
C SER A 31 9.47 -76.67 -19.27
N THR A 32 10.22 -77.41 -18.45
CA THR A 32 9.69 -78.13 -17.29
C THR A 32 9.73 -77.32 -16.00
N HIS A 33 10.40 -76.15 -16.00
CA HIS A 33 10.48 -75.23 -14.87
C HIS A 33 10.16 -73.80 -15.33
N ILE A 34 9.25 -73.12 -14.65
CA ILE A 34 8.85 -71.74 -14.95
C ILE A 34 8.65 -70.93 -13.66
N ILE A 35 8.63 -69.60 -13.76
CA ILE A 35 8.25 -68.71 -12.65
C ILE A 35 6.74 -68.42 -12.74
N ILE A 36 6.11 -68.13 -11.60
CA ILE A 36 4.72 -67.67 -11.55
C ILE A 36 4.51 -66.51 -12.55
N GLY A 37 3.53 -66.67 -13.45
CA GLY A 37 3.17 -65.67 -14.46
C GLY A 37 3.99 -65.72 -15.75
N ASP A 38 4.96 -66.62 -15.90
CA ASP A 38 5.67 -66.81 -17.16
C ASP A 38 4.76 -67.40 -18.24
N GLU A 39 4.99 -67.02 -19.50
CA GLU A 39 4.32 -67.60 -20.66
C GLU A 39 5.06 -68.86 -21.14
N CYS A 40 4.38 -70.01 -21.12
CA CYS A 40 4.91 -71.28 -21.62
C CYS A 40 4.07 -71.79 -22.80
N TYR A 41 4.69 -72.58 -23.69
CA TYR A 41 4.00 -73.22 -24.80
C TYR A 41 3.90 -74.73 -24.61
N LEU A 42 2.70 -75.25 -24.81
CA LEU A 42 2.42 -76.67 -25.00
C LEU A 42 2.33 -76.94 -26.49
N THR A 43 3.33 -77.64 -27.02
CA THR A 43 3.40 -78.01 -28.43
C THR A 43 2.76 -79.38 -28.62
N GLN A 44 1.74 -79.43 -29.48
CA GLN A 44 1.05 -80.66 -29.86
C GLN A 44 1.37 -80.99 -31.32
N THR A 45 1.81 -82.21 -31.59
CA THR A 45 2.15 -82.67 -32.94
C THR A 45 1.31 -83.87 -33.32
N SER A 46 0.68 -83.81 -34.49
CA SER A 46 -0.19 -84.84 -35.05
C SER A 46 0.26 -85.23 -36.46
N SER A 47 0.10 -86.49 -36.84
CA SER A 47 0.34 -86.95 -38.23
C SER A 47 -0.74 -86.51 -39.21
N ILE A 48 -1.97 -86.29 -38.73
CA ILE A 48 -3.15 -85.87 -39.53
C ILE A 48 -3.82 -84.69 -38.83
N LEU A 49 -4.48 -83.80 -39.58
CA LEU A 49 -5.22 -82.66 -39.00
C LEU A 49 -6.39 -83.18 -38.13
N PRO A 50 -6.40 -82.90 -36.80
CA PRO A 50 -7.46 -83.38 -35.93
C PRO A 50 -8.79 -82.68 -36.23
N THR A 51 -9.85 -83.43 -36.47
CA THR A 51 -11.16 -82.89 -36.93
C THR A 51 -11.94 -82.12 -35.86
N ASN A 52 -11.76 -82.43 -34.56
CA ASN A 52 -12.70 -82.00 -33.51
C ASN A 52 -12.10 -81.24 -32.30
N GLU A 53 -10.88 -80.70 -32.38
CA GLU A 53 -10.22 -79.96 -31.28
C GLU A 53 -10.34 -80.59 -29.86
N GLU A 54 -10.49 -81.92 -29.78
CA GLU A 54 -10.92 -82.65 -28.56
C GLU A 54 -9.95 -82.49 -27.37
N SER A 55 -8.71 -82.09 -27.64
CA SER A 55 -7.69 -81.84 -26.62
C SER A 55 -7.84 -80.50 -25.90
N LEU A 56 -8.48 -79.48 -26.50
CA LEU A 56 -8.64 -78.16 -25.85
C LEU A 56 -9.60 -78.19 -24.65
N PRO A 57 -10.81 -78.78 -24.76
CA PRO A 57 -11.73 -78.86 -23.62
C PRO A 57 -11.15 -79.63 -22.41
N GLN A 58 -10.26 -80.60 -22.66
CA GLN A 58 -9.59 -81.35 -21.59
C GLN A 58 -8.53 -80.49 -20.87
N LEU A 59 -7.85 -79.60 -21.58
CA LEU A 59 -6.92 -78.63 -21.00
C LEU A 59 -7.64 -77.50 -20.25
N GLU A 60 -8.78 -77.02 -20.78
CA GLU A 60 -9.59 -75.97 -20.13
C GLU A 60 -10.20 -76.41 -18.78
N GLN A 61 -10.30 -77.71 -18.52
CA GLN A 61 -10.73 -78.22 -17.20
C GLN A 61 -9.67 -78.05 -16.10
N LEU A 62 -8.41 -77.83 -16.47
CA LEU A 62 -7.32 -77.63 -15.52
C LEU A 62 -7.36 -76.21 -14.99
N LYS A 63 -8.02 -76.01 -13.83
CA LYS A 63 -8.19 -74.67 -13.21
C LYS A 63 -6.87 -73.92 -12.94
N TRP A 64 -5.78 -74.65 -12.79
CA TRP A 64 -4.45 -74.08 -12.54
C TRP A 64 -3.74 -73.62 -13.82
N LEU A 65 -4.22 -74.03 -14.99
CA LEU A 65 -3.64 -73.74 -16.30
C LEU A 65 -4.51 -72.68 -17.00
N GLU A 66 -4.02 -71.45 -17.12
CA GLU A 66 -4.71 -70.39 -17.84
C GLU A 66 -4.24 -70.36 -19.31
N ILE A 67 -5.12 -70.68 -20.24
CA ILE A 67 -4.82 -70.65 -21.67
C ILE A 67 -4.91 -69.20 -22.18
N LEU A 68 -3.77 -68.64 -22.59
CA LEU A 68 -3.67 -67.28 -23.14
C LEU A 68 -3.94 -67.26 -24.64
N ASP A 69 -3.47 -68.28 -25.37
CA ASP A 69 -3.72 -68.45 -26.81
C ASP A 69 -3.86 -69.94 -27.14
N LYS A 70 -4.95 -70.29 -27.83
CA LYS A 70 -5.26 -71.67 -28.25
C LYS A 70 -4.39 -72.13 -29.42
N GLY A 71 -3.82 -71.20 -30.19
CA GLY A 71 -3.06 -71.49 -31.39
C GLY A 71 -3.88 -72.16 -32.49
N SER A 72 -3.29 -72.28 -33.68
CA SER A 72 -3.89 -73.00 -34.82
C SER A 72 -2.97 -74.10 -35.31
N TRP A 73 -3.53 -75.11 -35.97
CA TRP A 73 -2.77 -76.21 -36.56
C TRP A 73 -2.05 -75.75 -37.82
N ILE A 74 -0.73 -75.90 -37.85
CA ILE A 74 0.14 -75.54 -38.98
C ILE A 74 0.80 -76.80 -39.53
N LEU A 75 0.79 -76.98 -40.86
CA LEU A 75 1.49 -78.09 -41.50
C LEU A 75 2.99 -77.81 -41.55
N THR A 76 3.78 -78.67 -40.90
CA THR A 76 5.24 -78.59 -40.90
C THR A 76 5.86 -79.25 -42.14
N PRO A 77 7.11 -78.91 -42.50
CA PRO A 77 7.81 -79.48 -43.66
C PRO A 77 7.91 -81.01 -43.65
N ASN A 78 7.83 -81.63 -42.46
CA ASN A 78 7.87 -83.08 -42.26
C ASN A 78 6.50 -83.77 -42.42
N GLN A 79 5.52 -83.12 -43.06
CA GLN A 79 4.15 -83.59 -43.24
C GLN A 79 3.43 -83.93 -41.92
N LYS A 80 3.75 -83.22 -40.83
CA LYS A 80 3.06 -83.30 -39.54
C LYS A 80 2.35 -81.99 -39.24
N HIS A 81 1.19 -82.05 -38.62
CA HIS A 81 0.48 -80.88 -38.11
C HIS A 81 0.99 -80.54 -36.71
N GLU A 82 1.35 -79.28 -36.46
CA GLU A 82 1.81 -78.79 -35.17
C GLU A 82 0.91 -77.64 -34.69
N ARG A 83 0.55 -77.64 -33.42
CA ARG A 83 -0.15 -76.54 -32.76
C ARG A 83 0.56 -76.16 -31.47
N LYS A 84 0.79 -74.86 -31.27
CA LYS A 84 1.37 -74.31 -30.04
C LYS A 84 0.30 -73.59 -29.24
N ILE A 85 0.00 -74.12 -28.05
CA ILE A 85 -0.95 -73.52 -27.10
C ILE A 85 -0.13 -72.72 -26.09
N LYS A 86 -0.39 -71.42 -25.97
CA LYS A 86 0.25 -70.56 -24.95
C LYS A 86 -0.57 -70.59 -23.67
N PHE A 87 0.08 -70.84 -22.55
CA PHE A 87 -0.55 -70.82 -21.23
C PHE A 87 0.36 -70.20 -20.16
N SER A 88 -0.23 -69.83 -19.02
CA SER A 88 0.49 -69.38 -17.83
C SER A 88 -0.12 -69.98 -16.55
N VAL A 89 0.65 -69.96 -15.47
CA VAL A 89 0.28 -70.50 -14.16
C VAL A 89 0.58 -69.45 -13.09
N TYR A 90 -0.40 -69.17 -12.22
CA TYR A 90 -0.33 -68.07 -11.25
C TYR A 90 -0.06 -68.50 -9.81
N ASP A 91 0.08 -69.80 -9.56
CA ASP A 91 0.39 -70.37 -8.25
C ASP A 91 1.67 -71.21 -8.33
N SER A 92 2.51 -71.16 -7.29
CA SER A 92 3.71 -72.01 -7.20
C SER A 92 3.35 -73.43 -6.79
N GLY A 93 4.00 -74.41 -7.42
CA GLY A 93 3.79 -75.81 -7.11
C GLY A 93 4.25 -76.73 -8.24
N VAL A 94 4.05 -78.03 -8.03
CA VAL A 94 4.29 -79.04 -9.07
C VAL A 94 2.94 -79.41 -9.69
N TYR A 95 2.80 -79.15 -10.98
CA TYR A 95 1.59 -79.41 -11.75
C TYR A 95 1.82 -80.53 -12.76
N VAL A 96 0.76 -81.29 -13.02
CA VAL A 96 0.78 -82.41 -13.97
C VAL A 96 -0.27 -82.17 -15.04
N ILE A 97 0.15 -82.09 -16.30
CA ILE A 97 -0.76 -82.18 -17.45
C ILE A 97 -1.10 -83.66 -17.62
N PRO A 98 -2.38 -84.04 -17.48
CA PRO A 98 -2.81 -85.42 -17.59
C PRO A 98 -2.64 -85.96 -19.00
N GLU A 99 -2.68 -87.27 -19.13
CA GLU A 99 -2.80 -87.92 -20.43
C GLU A 99 -4.12 -87.53 -21.10
N ILE A 100 -4.03 -87.06 -22.34
CA ILE A 100 -5.17 -86.62 -23.14
C ILE A 100 -5.46 -87.73 -24.13
N GLN A 101 -6.69 -88.20 -24.14
CA GLN A 101 -7.18 -89.16 -25.12
C GLN A 101 -7.83 -88.40 -26.26
N ILE A 102 -7.36 -88.65 -27.47
CA ILE A 102 -7.96 -88.09 -28.68
C ILE A 102 -8.30 -89.19 -29.67
N ARG A 103 -9.34 -88.95 -30.47
CA ARG A 103 -9.68 -89.82 -31.59
C ARG A 103 -9.07 -89.26 -32.88
N LEU A 104 -8.10 -89.98 -33.46
CA LEU A 104 -7.71 -89.77 -34.86
C LEU A 104 -8.43 -90.81 -35.71
N ASP A 105 -9.22 -90.35 -36.68
CA ASP A 105 -10.09 -91.15 -37.53
C ASP A 105 -10.90 -92.22 -36.77
N SER A 106 -10.35 -93.43 -36.66
CA SER A 106 -10.99 -94.61 -36.03
C SER A 106 -10.22 -95.20 -34.85
N GLN A 107 -9.09 -94.59 -34.44
CA GLN A 107 -8.26 -95.05 -33.32
C GLN A 107 -8.18 -94.02 -32.20
N PHE A 108 -8.17 -94.49 -30.95
CA PHE A 108 -7.92 -93.66 -29.78
C PHE A 108 -6.43 -93.67 -29.46
N ILE A 109 -5.83 -92.48 -29.41
CA ILE A 109 -4.42 -92.27 -29.05
C ILE A 109 -4.37 -91.50 -27.73
N THR A 110 -3.61 -92.02 -26.78
CA THR A 110 -3.41 -91.42 -25.45
C THR A 110 -2.01 -90.81 -25.36
N THR A 111 -1.92 -89.57 -24.89
CA THR A 111 -0.63 -88.88 -24.69
C THR A 111 0.06 -89.28 -23.40
N THR A 112 1.35 -88.97 -23.29
CA THR A 112 2.10 -89.10 -22.03
C THR A 112 1.83 -87.94 -21.09
N LYS A 113 1.85 -88.19 -19.78
CA LYS A 113 1.76 -87.16 -18.74
C LYS A 113 2.99 -86.25 -18.79
N LEU A 114 2.79 -84.94 -18.60
CA LEU A 114 3.87 -83.94 -18.56
C LEU A 114 3.90 -83.27 -17.19
N PHE A 115 5.09 -83.02 -16.66
CA PHE A 115 5.32 -82.40 -15.36
C PHE A 115 5.85 -80.97 -15.54
N LEU A 116 5.32 -80.03 -14.76
CA LEU A 116 5.70 -78.63 -14.76
C LEU A 116 5.91 -78.16 -13.31
N GLU A 117 7.08 -77.64 -12.99
CA GLU A 117 7.40 -77.06 -11.69
C GLU A 117 7.39 -75.53 -11.79
N VAL A 118 6.58 -74.88 -10.94
CA VAL A 118 6.37 -73.42 -10.93
C VAL A 118 6.95 -72.83 -9.65
N HIS A 119 7.94 -71.96 -9.79
CA HIS A 119 8.65 -71.33 -8.68
C HIS A 119 8.19 -69.88 -8.45
N LEU A 120 8.28 -69.43 -7.19
CA LEU A 120 8.20 -68.01 -6.87
C LEU A 120 9.50 -67.29 -7.26
N PRO A 121 9.45 -66.05 -7.77
CA PRO A 121 10.65 -65.26 -8.02
C PRO A 121 11.40 -64.99 -6.71
N MET A 122 12.70 -65.27 -6.69
CA MET A 122 13.52 -65.27 -5.45
C MET A 122 13.68 -63.89 -4.79
N ASP A 123 13.31 -62.79 -5.47
CA ASP A 123 13.51 -61.42 -4.98
C ASP A 123 12.51 -60.96 -3.90
N THR A 124 11.49 -61.76 -3.56
CA THR A 124 10.49 -61.38 -2.54
C THR A 124 10.89 -61.68 -1.09
N LEU A 125 11.98 -62.42 -0.87
CA LEU A 125 12.43 -62.81 0.48
C LEU A 125 13.48 -61.88 1.10
N ASN A 126 14.08 -60.99 0.31
CA ASN A 126 15.16 -60.09 0.78
C ASN A 126 14.70 -58.64 1.06
N ASP A 127 13.42 -58.32 0.87
CA ASP A 127 12.91 -56.94 0.96
C ASP A 127 11.94 -56.70 2.14
N ILE A 128 12.22 -57.34 3.29
CA ILE A 128 11.57 -56.97 4.56
C ILE A 128 12.37 -55.83 5.19
N HIS A 129 12.03 -54.60 4.84
CA HIS A 129 12.54 -53.43 5.56
C HIS A 129 11.96 -53.38 6.98
N PRO A 130 12.77 -53.03 8.02
CA PRO A 130 12.24 -52.82 9.36
C PRO A 130 11.20 -51.69 9.35
N ILE A 131 10.15 -51.82 10.19
CA ILE A 131 9.15 -50.77 10.40
C ILE A 131 9.89 -49.49 10.83
N LYS A 132 9.79 -48.43 10.03
CA LYS A 132 10.40 -47.14 10.37
C LYS A 132 9.80 -46.63 11.68
N ASP A 133 10.65 -46.32 12.65
CA ASP A 133 10.26 -45.64 13.88
C ASP A 133 9.59 -44.29 13.57
N ILE A 134 8.65 -43.89 14.43
CA ILE A 134 8.03 -42.57 14.38
C ILE A 134 9.13 -41.55 14.71
N ILE A 135 9.56 -40.79 13.71
CA ILE A 135 10.48 -39.67 13.92
C ILE A 135 9.69 -38.58 14.65
N GLU A 136 9.90 -38.43 15.96
CA GLU A 136 9.41 -37.25 16.70
C GLU A 136 10.02 -36.01 16.04
N THR A 137 9.19 -35.27 15.32
CA THR A 137 9.61 -33.99 14.77
C THR A 137 9.72 -33.02 15.93
N GLU A 138 10.93 -32.58 16.27
CA GLU A 138 11.14 -31.53 17.26
C GLU A 138 10.22 -30.34 16.93
N LYS A 139 9.22 -30.09 17.78
CA LYS A 139 8.31 -28.97 17.60
C LYS A 139 9.11 -27.69 17.76
N LYS A 140 9.56 -27.10 16.65
CA LYS A 140 10.31 -25.84 16.65
C LYS A 140 9.56 -24.82 17.51
N ASN A 141 10.19 -24.41 18.60
CA ASN A 141 9.57 -23.56 19.59
C ASN A 141 9.55 -22.10 19.10
N TYR A 142 8.50 -21.75 18.34
CA TYR A 142 8.32 -20.41 17.80
C TYR A 142 7.86 -19.39 18.85
N ILE A 143 7.73 -19.75 20.12
CA ILE A 143 7.39 -18.81 21.21
C ILE A 143 8.31 -17.59 21.20
N TRP A 144 9.60 -17.78 20.96
CA TRP A 144 10.55 -16.66 20.89
C TRP A 144 10.21 -15.69 19.74
N ILE A 145 9.73 -16.20 18.60
CA ILE A 145 9.29 -15.35 17.47
C ILE A 145 8.05 -14.55 17.87
N TYR A 146 7.06 -15.20 18.50
CA TYR A 146 5.85 -14.52 18.97
C TYR A 146 6.15 -13.48 20.06
N ILE A 147 7.05 -13.79 20.99
CA ILE A 147 7.52 -12.85 22.03
C ILE A 147 8.24 -11.67 21.39
N THR A 148 9.13 -11.92 20.43
CA THR A 148 9.89 -10.86 19.74
C THR A 148 8.95 -9.97 18.92
N LEU A 149 7.98 -10.56 18.23
CA LEU A 149 6.98 -9.82 17.45
C LEU A 149 6.05 -8.99 18.36
N ALA A 150 5.63 -9.55 19.50
CA ALA A 150 4.85 -8.84 20.49
C ALA A 150 5.63 -7.66 21.09
N LEU A 151 6.91 -7.85 21.42
CA LEU A 151 7.78 -6.80 21.95
C LEU A 151 8.02 -5.69 20.92
N LEU A 152 8.26 -6.05 19.65
CA LEU A 152 8.39 -5.11 18.55
C LEU A 152 7.12 -4.27 18.38
N PHE A 153 5.95 -4.92 18.41
CA PHE A 153 4.65 -4.24 18.28
C PHE A 153 4.37 -3.28 19.45
N ILE A 154 4.69 -3.70 20.69
CA ILE A 154 4.61 -2.84 21.88
C ILE A 154 5.56 -1.65 21.74
N GLY A 155 6.80 -1.89 21.32
CA GLY A 155 7.80 -0.84 21.08
C GLY A 155 7.35 0.18 20.03
N LEU A 156 6.80 -0.29 18.91
CA LEU A 156 6.26 0.56 17.85
C LEU A 156 5.06 1.38 18.34
N SER A 157 4.16 0.76 19.10
CA SER A 157 3.02 1.44 19.73
C SER A 157 3.49 2.55 20.68
N ILE A 158 4.42 2.26 21.58
CA ILE A 158 5.00 3.25 22.51
C ILE A 158 5.69 4.38 21.73
N PHE A 159 6.44 4.06 20.67
CA PHE A 159 7.11 5.04 19.83
C PHE A 159 6.11 5.97 19.11
N LEU A 160 5.04 5.43 18.53
CA LEU A 160 3.96 6.21 17.90
C LEU A 160 3.26 7.12 18.91
N LEU A 161 2.99 6.62 20.12
CA LEU A 161 2.45 7.45 21.21
C LEU A 161 3.40 8.61 21.52
N ILE A 162 4.69 8.36 21.68
CA ILE A 162 5.69 9.42 21.95
C ILE A 162 5.70 10.47 20.83
N ILE A 163 5.64 10.06 19.55
CA ILE A 163 5.61 11.02 18.44
C ILE A 163 4.33 11.87 18.44
N LEU A 164 3.17 11.24 18.63
CA LEU A 164 1.89 11.95 18.66
C LEU A 164 1.85 13.02 19.76
N PHE A 165 2.39 12.72 20.95
CA PHE A 165 2.35 13.63 22.10
C PHE A 165 3.54 14.59 22.23
N ARG A 166 4.71 14.28 21.65
CA ARG A 166 5.84 15.24 21.61
C ARG A 166 5.61 16.37 20.62
N ALA A 167 4.76 16.16 19.63
CA ALA A 167 4.47 17.15 18.60
C ALA A 167 3.52 18.28 19.03
N ASP A 168 3.00 18.22 20.27
CA ASP A 168 2.16 19.28 20.85
C ASP A 168 2.97 20.50 21.30
N GLN A 169 4.30 20.40 21.39
CA GLN A 169 5.17 21.55 21.63
C GLN A 169 5.78 22.04 20.31
N ILE A 170 5.11 22.99 19.67
CA ILE A 170 5.68 23.68 18.51
C ILE A 170 6.90 24.47 18.99
N GLN A 171 8.08 24.13 18.48
CA GLN A 171 9.24 25.00 18.57
C GLN A 171 9.06 26.08 17.53
N ILE A 172 8.83 27.32 17.98
CA ILE A 172 8.80 28.50 17.12
C ILE A 172 10.24 28.78 16.68
N LYS A 173 10.81 27.93 15.83
CA LYS A 173 12.06 28.24 15.16
C LYS A 173 11.68 29.12 13.97
N LYS A 174 11.75 30.44 14.22
CA LYS A 174 11.80 31.53 13.24
C LYS A 174 10.49 31.84 12.51
N LEU A 175 9.51 32.37 13.22
CA LEU A 175 8.72 33.46 12.64
C LEU A 175 9.50 34.75 12.96
N SER A 176 10.52 35.02 12.13
CA SER A 176 11.10 36.35 12.08
C SER A 176 10.07 37.22 11.39
N TYR A 177 9.14 37.78 12.16
CA TYR A 177 8.29 38.85 11.67
C TYR A 177 9.23 39.97 11.29
N LYS A 178 9.54 40.08 10.00
CA LYS A 178 10.12 41.31 9.45
C LYS A 178 9.11 42.37 9.84
N SER A 179 9.49 43.30 10.73
CA SER A 179 8.59 44.39 11.06
C SER A 179 8.18 45.01 9.74
N LEU A 180 6.90 45.04 9.43
CA LEU A 180 6.46 45.80 8.27
C LEU A 180 6.87 47.24 8.55
N ASP A 181 7.72 47.79 7.68
CA ASP A 181 8.13 49.18 7.77
C ASP A 181 6.87 50.04 7.84
N SER A 182 6.86 51.03 8.74
CA SER A 182 5.68 51.89 8.90
C SER A 182 5.39 52.66 7.61
N PRO A 183 4.13 53.04 7.31
CA PRO A 183 3.82 53.82 6.12
C PRO A 183 4.64 55.11 6.00
N TYR A 184 4.98 55.72 7.13
CA TYR A 184 5.90 56.85 7.20
C TYR A 184 7.31 56.50 6.71
N GLU A 185 7.89 55.39 7.17
CA GLU A 185 9.23 54.93 6.75
C GLU A 185 9.27 54.58 5.27
N ILE A 186 8.23 53.89 4.77
CA ILE A 186 8.09 53.57 3.34
C ILE A 186 8.02 54.85 2.51
N ALA A 187 7.19 55.81 2.90
CA ALA A 187 7.04 57.08 2.18
C ALA A 187 8.36 57.88 2.19
N LEU A 188 9.03 57.97 3.35
CA LEU A 188 10.29 58.68 3.50
C LEU A 188 11.42 58.03 2.68
N GLN A 189 11.48 56.71 2.62
CA GLN A 189 12.42 55.99 1.76
C GLN A 189 12.13 56.27 0.27
N ARG A 190 10.86 56.33 -0.14
CA ARG A 190 10.49 56.67 -1.52
C ARG A 190 10.85 58.12 -1.88
N ILE A 191 10.66 59.08 -0.98
CA ILE A 191 11.11 60.48 -1.20
C ILE A 191 12.63 60.53 -1.36
N LYS A 192 13.40 59.82 -0.52
CA LYS A 192 14.86 59.75 -0.66
C LYS A 192 15.27 59.20 -2.02
N THR A 193 14.66 58.09 -2.43
CA THR A 193 14.89 57.48 -3.75
C THR A 193 14.53 58.46 -4.88
N LEU A 194 13.42 59.20 -4.76
CA LEU A 194 13.00 60.19 -5.75
C LEU A 194 14.01 61.35 -5.87
N LYS A 195 14.56 61.83 -4.74
CA LYS A 195 15.61 62.86 -4.71
C LYS A 195 16.86 62.37 -5.44
N GLU A 196 17.27 61.12 -5.22
CA GLU A 196 18.44 60.51 -5.86
C GLU A 196 18.29 60.37 -7.38
N LYS A 197 17.08 60.06 -7.86
CA LYS A 197 16.80 59.93 -9.31
C LYS A 197 16.95 61.24 -10.08
N LYS A 198 16.83 62.41 -9.43
CA LYS A 198 16.96 63.75 -10.05
C LYS A 198 16.11 63.94 -11.33
N LEU A 199 14.92 63.33 -11.37
CA LEU A 199 14.08 63.23 -12.59
C LEU A 199 13.76 64.58 -13.23
N TRP A 200 13.43 65.60 -12.43
CA TRP A 200 13.11 66.93 -12.96
C TRP A 200 14.33 67.62 -13.58
N GLN A 201 15.56 67.26 -13.20
CA GLN A 201 16.80 67.77 -13.80
C GLN A 201 17.14 67.05 -15.11
N SER A 202 16.58 65.86 -15.32
CA SER A 202 16.78 65.04 -16.53
C SER A 202 15.61 65.12 -17.50
N ASP A 203 14.92 66.27 -17.57
CA ASP A 203 13.76 66.52 -18.45
C ASP A 203 12.56 65.58 -18.23
N LYS A 204 12.51 64.91 -17.08
CA LYS A 204 11.44 63.97 -16.66
C LYS A 204 10.58 64.56 -15.57
N MET A 205 10.17 65.80 -15.77
CA MET A 205 9.40 66.57 -14.78
C MET A 205 8.04 65.92 -14.46
N LYS A 206 7.33 65.41 -15.47
CA LYS A 206 6.03 64.73 -15.25
C LYS A 206 6.18 63.51 -14.35
N GLU A 207 7.17 62.67 -14.64
CA GLU A 207 7.50 61.49 -13.84
C GLU A 207 7.85 61.87 -12.38
N HIS A 208 8.56 62.98 -12.18
CA HIS A 208 8.89 63.47 -10.83
C HIS A 208 7.63 63.76 -10.00
N TYR A 209 6.68 64.53 -10.56
CA TYR A 209 5.44 64.88 -9.85
C TYR A 209 4.45 63.72 -9.77
N ASP A 210 4.46 62.81 -10.75
CA ASP A 210 3.74 61.53 -10.68
C ASP A 210 4.20 60.70 -9.48
N GLU A 211 5.51 60.49 -9.34
CA GLU A 211 6.07 59.74 -8.22
C GLU A 211 5.84 60.43 -6.87
N LEU A 212 6.08 61.75 -6.76
CA LEU A 212 5.88 62.47 -5.50
C LEU A 212 4.42 62.44 -5.05
N SER A 213 3.51 62.63 -6.01
CA SER A 213 2.07 62.54 -5.75
C SER A 213 1.66 61.13 -5.31
N TYR A 214 2.19 60.11 -5.97
CA TYR A 214 1.96 58.72 -5.59
C TYR A 214 2.44 58.43 -4.17
N VAL A 215 3.60 58.95 -3.75
CA VAL A 215 4.12 58.75 -2.39
C VAL A 215 3.18 59.30 -1.32
N LEU A 216 2.71 60.54 -1.48
CA LEU A 216 1.81 61.15 -0.50
C LEU A 216 0.42 60.51 -0.51
N ARG A 217 -0.11 60.15 -1.68
CA ARG A 217 -1.38 59.42 -1.80
C ARG A 217 -1.29 58.03 -1.17
N ALA A 218 -0.18 57.32 -1.38
CA ALA A 218 0.08 56.03 -0.75
C ALA A 218 0.18 56.15 0.79
N PHE A 219 0.82 57.20 1.30
CA PHE A 219 0.85 57.46 2.74
C PHE A 219 -0.56 57.67 3.33
N LEU A 220 -1.44 58.42 2.65
CA LEU A 220 -2.83 58.57 3.09
C LEU A 220 -3.61 57.24 3.03
N ASN A 221 -3.37 56.45 1.98
CA ASN A 221 -4.00 55.15 1.80
C ASN A 221 -3.58 54.15 2.88
N ASP A 222 -2.28 53.99 3.09
CA ASP A 222 -1.74 52.97 3.98
C ASP A 222 -1.73 53.43 5.43
N GLY A 223 -1.56 54.74 5.67
CA GLY A 223 -1.46 55.34 6.99
C GLY A 223 -2.80 55.69 7.64
N PHE A 224 -3.84 55.94 6.85
CA PHE A 224 -5.17 56.38 7.31
C PHE A 224 -6.34 55.63 6.68
N HIS A 225 -6.09 54.62 5.84
CA HIS A 225 -7.13 53.91 5.06
C HIS A 225 -8.02 54.84 4.21
N LEU A 226 -7.50 56.02 3.86
CA LEU A 226 -8.14 56.94 2.93
C LEU A 226 -7.76 56.54 1.51
N ARG A 227 -8.67 55.87 0.79
CA ARG A 227 -8.47 55.39 -0.59
C ARG A 227 -8.16 56.55 -1.56
N SER A 228 -6.91 57.00 -1.58
CA SER A 228 -6.46 58.17 -2.33
C SER A 228 -5.73 57.79 -3.63
N LEU A 229 -5.20 56.57 -3.70
CA LEU A 229 -4.58 56.05 -4.93
C LEU A 229 -5.60 55.81 -6.05
N GLU A 230 -6.83 55.42 -5.68
CA GLU A 230 -7.91 55.09 -6.61
C GLU A 230 -8.84 56.28 -6.90
N SER A 231 -8.61 57.42 -6.24
CA SER A 231 -9.50 58.57 -6.30
C SER A 231 -8.93 59.73 -7.09
N SER A 232 -9.83 60.47 -7.74
CA SER A 232 -9.50 61.76 -8.36
C SER A 232 -9.05 62.79 -7.30
N THR A 233 -8.40 63.88 -7.74
CA THR A 233 -7.99 64.97 -6.85
C THR A 233 -9.20 65.59 -6.12
N SER A 234 -10.33 65.76 -6.80
CA SER A 234 -11.57 66.27 -6.20
C SER A 234 -12.17 65.31 -5.17
N GLU A 235 -12.22 64.01 -5.47
CA GLU A 235 -12.68 63.01 -4.48
C GLU A 235 -11.76 62.93 -3.26
N THR A 236 -10.44 63.03 -3.49
CA THR A 236 -9.46 63.04 -2.41
C THR A 236 -9.66 64.25 -1.50
N GLU A 237 -9.95 65.43 -2.07
CA GLU A 237 -10.31 66.64 -1.34
C GLU A 237 -11.57 66.44 -0.50
N THR A 238 -12.65 65.94 -1.08
CA THR A 238 -13.90 65.65 -0.36
C THR A 238 -13.65 64.69 0.81
N LYS A 239 -12.94 63.57 0.57
CA LYS A 239 -12.60 62.60 1.62
C LYS A 239 -11.77 63.21 2.75
N LEU A 240 -10.82 64.08 2.44
CA LEU A 240 -9.98 64.75 3.44
C LEU A 240 -10.77 65.75 4.29
N GLN A 241 -11.72 66.47 3.68
CA GLN A 241 -12.61 67.41 4.35
C GLN A 241 -13.63 66.69 5.24
N GLU A 242 -14.19 65.58 4.77
CA GLU A 242 -15.15 64.76 5.52
C GLU A 242 -14.49 63.92 6.62
N SER A 243 -13.18 63.66 6.52
CA SER A 243 -12.46 62.90 7.53
C SER A 243 -12.42 63.62 8.88
N THR A 244 -12.83 62.91 9.94
CA THR A 244 -12.73 63.36 11.34
C THR A 244 -11.29 63.40 11.87
N LEU A 245 -10.34 62.89 11.09
CA LEU A 245 -8.92 62.85 11.43
C LEU A 245 -8.29 64.25 11.30
N ASN A 246 -7.56 64.69 12.33
CA ASN A 246 -6.84 65.97 12.33
C ASN A 246 -5.50 65.89 11.57
N ILE A 247 -5.56 65.44 10.31
CA ILE A 247 -4.39 65.35 9.43
C ILE A 247 -3.87 66.78 9.20
N GLN A 248 -2.58 67.01 9.45
CA GLN A 248 -1.94 68.30 9.24
C GLN A 248 -1.65 68.52 7.76
N TYR A 249 -1.72 69.79 7.32
CA TYR A 249 -1.45 70.25 5.95
C TYR A 249 -2.39 69.73 4.85
N LYS A 250 -3.68 69.51 5.16
CA LYS A 250 -4.67 69.04 4.16
C LYS A 250 -4.79 70.00 2.98
N ASN A 251 -4.87 71.31 3.25
CA ASN A 251 -5.11 72.32 2.22
C ASN A 251 -3.91 72.47 1.28
N GLU A 252 -2.70 72.45 1.84
CA GLU A 252 -1.45 72.44 1.08
C GLU A 252 -1.31 71.17 0.25
N PHE A 253 -1.73 70.01 0.77
CA PHE A 253 -1.75 68.76 0.02
C PHE A 253 -2.70 68.82 -1.17
N ILE A 254 -3.91 69.36 -1.01
CA ILE A 254 -4.84 69.55 -2.13
C ILE A 254 -4.28 70.53 -3.16
N SER A 255 -3.64 71.62 -2.70
CA SER A 255 -2.97 72.57 -3.59
C SER A 255 -1.85 71.91 -4.38
N PHE A 256 -1.06 71.05 -3.73
CA PHE A 256 -0.04 70.23 -4.36
C PHE A 256 -0.62 69.29 -5.42
N LEU A 257 -1.70 68.57 -5.11
CA LEU A 257 -2.34 67.66 -6.07
C LEU A 257 -2.86 68.39 -7.31
N ARG A 258 -3.52 69.54 -7.12
CA ARG A 258 -3.97 70.39 -8.24
C ARG A 258 -2.80 70.87 -9.08
N ASN A 259 -1.69 71.22 -8.44
CA ASN A 259 -0.47 71.61 -9.15
C ASN A 259 0.11 70.45 -9.97
N CYS A 260 0.13 69.24 -9.40
CA CYS A 260 0.54 68.03 -10.14
C CYS A 260 -0.33 67.82 -11.38
N ASP A 261 -1.65 67.98 -11.26
CA ASP A 261 -2.58 67.82 -12.38
C ASP A 261 -2.32 68.85 -13.48
N LEU A 262 -2.00 70.10 -13.14
CA LEU A 262 -1.59 71.13 -14.13
C LEU A 262 -0.29 70.76 -14.86
N ILE A 263 0.68 70.15 -14.17
CA ILE A 263 1.94 69.72 -14.79
C ILE A 263 1.70 68.53 -15.74
N LYS A 264 0.89 67.55 -15.31
CA LYS A 264 0.59 66.34 -16.08
C LYS A 264 -0.23 66.64 -17.33
N PHE A 265 -1.31 67.40 -17.16
CA PHE A 265 -2.36 67.57 -18.17
C PHE A 265 -2.33 68.93 -18.87
N ALA A 266 -1.85 69.99 -18.23
CA ALA A 266 -1.80 71.35 -18.79
C ALA A 266 -0.39 71.82 -19.17
N ASN A 267 0.62 70.92 -19.13
CA ASN A 267 2.02 71.21 -19.44
C ASN A 267 2.59 72.42 -18.69
N LYS A 268 2.14 72.67 -17.46
CA LYS A 268 2.72 73.71 -16.59
C LYS A 268 4.19 73.39 -16.32
N VAL A 269 5.06 74.39 -16.49
CA VAL A 269 6.47 74.33 -16.09
C VAL A 269 6.65 75.19 -14.83
N PRO A 270 6.76 74.57 -13.64
CA PRO A 270 7.02 75.28 -12.40
C PRO A 270 8.48 75.80 -12.35
N PRO A 271 8.75 76.90 -11.62
CA PRO A 271 10.10 77.38 -11.37
C PRO A 271 10.89 76.41 -10.49
N VAL A 272 12.23 76.50 -10.58
CA VAL A 272 13.15 75.53 -9.96
C VAL A 272 12.96 75.45 -8.44
N GLU A 273 12.70 76.59 -7.79
CA GLU A 273 12.49 76.68 -6.35
C GLU A 273 11.22 75.94 -5.90
N GLU A 274 10.23 75.79 -6.79
CA GLU A 274 8.97 75.11 -6.50
C GLU A 274 9.20 73.60 -6.29
N HIS A 275 10.17 73.00 -6.98
CA HIS A 275 10.49 71.57 -6.84
C HIS A 275 10.95 71.23 -5.42
N ASP A 276 11.93 71.97 -4.91
CA ASP A 276 12.46 71.77 -3.57
C ASP A 276 11.42 72.12 -2.50
N SER A 277 10.60 73.15 -2.74
CA SER A 277 9.48 73.51 -1.87
C SER A 277 8.48 72.36 -1.71
N TRP A 278 8.08 71.71 -2.82
CA TRP A 278 7.13 70.60 -2.77
C TRP A 278 7.70 69.35 -2.10
N ILE A 279 8.99 69.11 -2.25
CA ILE A 279 9.69 68.02 -1.55
C ILE A 279 9.76 68.29 -0.05
N GLN A 280 10.11 69.52 0.37
CA GLN A 280 10.11 69.90 1.78
C GLN A 280 8.70 69.83 2.38
N PHE A 281 7.69 70.25 1.63
CA PHE A 281 6.29 70.09 2.00
C PHE A 281 5.94 68.62 2.23
N ALA A 282 6.32 67.72 1.30
CA ALA A 282 6.05 66.30 1.44
C ALA A 282 6.69 65.72 2.71
N GLU A 283 7.95 66.07 3.00
CA GLU A 283 8.64 65.63 4.21
C GLU A 283 7.98 66.17 5.49
N LYS A 284 7.56 67.45 5.51
CA LYS A 284 6.82 68.05 6.63
C LYS A 284 5.47 67.39 6.85
N MET A 285 4.73 67.12 5.78
CA MET A 285 3.43 66.46 5.84
C MET A 285 3.57 65.05 6.43
N LEU A 286 4.56 64.27 5.99
CA LEU A 286 4.84 62.96 6.55
C LEU A 286 5.24 63.03 8.03
N SER A 287 6.14 63.95 8.41
CA SER A 287 6.65 64.03 9.78
C SER A 287 5.58 64.42 10.80
N HIS A 288 4.74 65.41 10.48
CA HIS A 288 3.70 65.89 11.39
C HIS A 288 2.51 64.92 11.52
N ASN A 289 2.36 64.01 10.56
CA ASN A 289 1.30 63.00 10.57
C ASN A 289 1.78 61.60 10.96
N LYS A 290 3.08 61.41 11.25
CA LYS A 290 3.66 60.12 11.63
C LYS A 290 2.97 59.51 12.85
N ASP A 291 2.88 60.28 13.94
CA ASP A 291 2.34 59.78 15.20
C ASP A 291 0.83 59.54 15.09
N LEU A 292 0.11 60.45 14.41
CA LEU A 292 -1.32 60.29 14.14
C LEU A 292 -1.60 59.02 13.30
N SER A 293 -0.80 58.77 12.25
CA SER A 293 -0.93 57.56 11.44
C SER A 293 -0.63 56.31 12.27
N SER A 294 0.43 56.34 13.09
CA SER A 294 0.78 55.22 13.96
C SER A 294 -0.33 54.94 14.99
N GLN A 295 -0.92 55.98 15.57
CA GLN A 295 -2.07 55.86 16.48
C GLN A 295 -3.30 55.32 15.77
N PHE A 296 -3.63 55.85 14.58
CA PHE A 296 -4.75 55.38 13.78
C PHE A 296 -4.62 53.90 13.41
N LEU A 297 -3.42 53.49 12.97
CA LEU A 297 -3.14 52.11 12.62
C LEU A 297 -3.16 51.20 13.85
N ASN A 298 -2.64 51.66 14.99
CA ASN A 298 -2.68 50.90 16.24
C ASN A 298 -4.11 50.73 16.75
N ILE A 299 -4.97 51.75 16.65
CA ILE A 299 -6.39 51.66 17.05
C ILE A 299 -7.15 50.70 16.13
N ASN A 300 -6.90 50.78 14.82
CA ASN A 300 -7.56 49.92 13.84
C ASN A 300 -6.86 48.57 13.64
N LYS A 301 -5.79 48.31 14.39
CA LYS A 301 -5.06 47.06 14.31
C LYS A 301 -5.95 45.94 14.80
N LYS A 302 -6.23 44.97 13.95
CA LYS A 302 -7.01 43.78 14.32
C LYS A 302 -6.12 42.75 15.00
N ASP A 303 -5.47 43.15 16.10
CA ASP A 303 -4.68 42.24 16.95
C ASP A 303 -5.49 41.72 18.13
N TYR A 304 -4.98 40.67 18.78
CA TYR A 304 -5.71 40.03 19.89
C TYR A 304 -6.01 41.02 21.02
N THR A 305 -5.11 41.97 21.30
CA THR A 305 -5.31 43.01 22.32
C THR A 305 -6.50 43.91 22.03
N ASN A 306 -6.64 44.41 20.81
CA ASN A 306 -7.76 45.29 20.46
C ASN A 306 -9.09 44.55 20.36
N ILE A 307 -9.07 43.27 19.99
CA ILE A 307 -10.27 42.47 19.77
C ILE A 307 -10.81 41.85 21.07
N LEU A 308 -9.94 41.30 21.90
CA LEU A 308 -10.31 40.56 23.11
C LEU A 308 -10.09 41.37 24.40
N GLY A 309 -9.37 42.50 24.33
CA GLY A 309 -8.89 43.24 25.49
C GLY A 309 -7.61 42.64 26.09
N ASN A 310 -6.94 43.42 26.93
CA ASN A 310 -5.61 43.08 27.47
C ASN A 310 -5.59 41.76 28.24
N ASP A 311 -6.63 41.49 29.04
CA ASP A 311 -6.67 40.31 29.92
C ASP A 311 -6.77 39.01 29.13
N LEU A 312 -7.69 38.94 28.18
CA LEU A 312 -7.87 37.75 27.33
C LEU A 312 -6.71 37.59 26.35
N ALA A 313 -6.21 38.69 25.78
CA ALA A 313 -5.09 38.67 24.86
C ALA A 313 -3.77 38.21 25.51
N ALA A 314 -3.58 38.47 26.82
CA ALA A 314 -2.38 38.05 27.55
C ALA A 314 -2.17 36.52 27.57
N GLN A 315 -3.23 35.75 27.34
CA GLN A 315 -3.22 34.29 27.21
C GLN A 315 -2.52 33.82 25.92
N PHE A 316 -2.43 34.67 24.89
CA PHE A 316 -1.71 34.37 23.65
C PHE A 316 -0.21 34.62 23.81
N GLN A 317 0.60 33.83 23.10
CA GLN A 317 2.05 33.97 23.12
C GLN A 317 2.48 35.38 22.71
N ILE A 318 1.83 35.95 21.69
CA ILE A 318 2.07 37.30 21.18
C ILE A 318 0.72 38.05 21.14
N PRO A 319 0.38 38.81 22.20
CA PRO A 319 -0.90 39.52 22.26
C PRO A 319 -1.08 40.56 21.14
N GLY A 320 0.00 41.18 20.70
CA GLY A 320 -0.01 42.18 19.61
C GLY A 320 0.06 41.57 18.20
N GLU A 321 -0.14 40.26 18.05
CA GLU A 321 -0.19 39.61 16.74
C GLU A 321 -1.55 39.83 16.06
N TYR A 322 -1.54 39.97 14.73
CA TYR A 322 -2.77 40.09 13.95
C TYR A 322 -3.61 38.83 14.07
N VAL A 323 -4.91 39.00 14.31
CA VAL A 323 -5.86 37.90 14.33
C VAL A 323 -6.13 37.44 12.90
N PRO A 324 -5.98 36.14 12.59
CA PRO A 324 -6.32 35.60 11.27
C PRO A 324 -7.75 35.94 10.85
N ASN A 325 -7.95 36.29 9.58
CA ASN A 325 -9.27 36.67 9.03
C ASN A 325 -10.36 35.63 9.32
N THR A 326 -10.04 34.34 9.25
CA THR A 326 -10.99 33.25 9.56
C THR A 326 -11.55 33.35 10.99
N LEU A 327 -10.73 33.73 11.97
CA LEU A 327 -11.18 33.91 13.35
C LEU A 327 -12.00 35.19 13.52
N LEU A 328 -11.66 36.24 12.78
CA LEU A 328 -12.41 37.50 12.77
C LEU A 328 -13.83 37.31 12.21
N GLU A 329 -13.96 36.59 11.11
CA GLU A 329 -15.25 36.34 10.43
C GLU A 329 -16.20 35.47 11.26
N LEU A 330 -15.67 34.60 12.12
CA LEU A 330 -16.46 33.72 12.96
C LEU A 330 -16.97 34.39 14.24
N MET A 331 -16.42 35.55 14.60
CA MET A 331 -16.64 36.19 15.90
C MET A 331 -17.97 36.97 15.89
N ASN A 332 -19.08 36.24 16.00
CA ASN A 332 -20.43 36.80 15.95
C ASN A 332 -20.99 37.08 17.34
N SER A 333 -20.51 36.37 18.35
CA SER A 333 -20.91 36.51 19.75
C SER A 333 -19.79 37.11 20.61
N THR A 334 -20.16 37.88 21.64
CA THR A 334 -19.23 38.37 22.68
C THR A 334 -19.14 37.40 23.87
N GLU A 335 -19.79 36.24 23.77
CA GLU A 335 -19.76 35.23 24.82
C GLU A 335 -18.38 34.56 24.86
N VAL A 336 -17.93 34.26 26.06
CA VAL A 336 -16.65 33.61 26.30
C VAL A 336 -16.86 32.28 26.99
N GLU A 337 -16.11 31.28 26.53
CA GLU A 337 -16.13 29.92 27.07
C GLU A 337 -14.73 29.50 27.52
N GLU A 338 -14.72 28.56 28.46
CA GLU A 338 -13.48 27.94 28.91
C GLU A 338 -13.02 26.87 27.93
N ILE A 339 -11.73 26.91 27.63
CA ILE A 339 -11.06 25.87 26.86
C ILE A 339 -9.88 25.31 27.65
N TYR A 340 -9.73 23.99 27.59
CA TYR A 340 -8.64 23.27 28.24
C TYR A 340 -7.68 22.74 27.17
N LEU A 341 -6.43 23.15 27.23
CA LEU A 341 -5.37 22.66 26.35
C LEU A 341 -4.44 21.72 27.13
N ILE A 342 -4.09 20.59 26.52
CA ILE A 342 -3.15 19.63 27.08
C ILE A 342 -1.73 20.06 26.70
N SER A 343 -0.83 19.98 27.67
CA SER A 343 0.60 19.92 27.41
C SER A 343 1.17 18.61 27.89
N ARG A 344 2.12 18.09 27.10
CA ARG A 344 2.71 16.77 27.34
C ARG A 344 1.58 15.73 27.38
N LEU A 345 1.46 14.96 28.46
CA LEU A 345 0.47 13.89 28.57
C LEU A 345 -0.58 14.11 29.67
N PHE A 346 -0.28 14.93 30.68
CA PHE A 346 -1.09 15.00 31.91
C PHE A 346 -1.42 16.43 32.37
N SER A 347 -0.85 17.45 31.73
CA SER A 347 -0.93 18.81 32.23
C SER A 347 -1.99 19.60 31.47
N LEU A 348 -3.13 19.80 32.11
CA LEU A 348 -4.20 20.67 31.61
C LEU A 348 -3.91 22.14 31.93
N HIS A 349 -4.13 23.00 30.96
CA HIS A 349 -4.08 24.45 31.12
C HIS A 349 -5.41 25.02 30.70
N ARG A 350 -6.02 25.81 31.59
CA ARG A 350 -7.30 26.47 31.37
C ARG A 350 -7.07 27.83 30.71
N PHE A 351 -7.90 28.12 29.72
CA PHE A 351 -7.96 29.41 29.05
C PHE A 351 -9.42 29.82 28.84
N VAL A 352 -9.62 31.08 28.50
CA VAL A 352 -10.93 31.65 28.17
C VAL A 352 -10.83 32.28 26.78
N LEU A 353 -11.71 31.88 25.87
CA LEU A 353 -11.76 32.37 24.49
C LEU A 353 -13.20 32.62 24.07
N PRO A 354 -13.45 33.41 22.99
CA PRO A 354 -14.78 33.54 22.42
C PRO A 354 -15.40 32.17 22.09
N THR A 355 -16.69 31.99 22.38
CA THR A 355 -17.42 30.73 22.19
C THR A 355 -17.28 30.19 20.77
N ASP A 356 -17.40 31.06 19.77
CA ASP A 356 -17.24 30.69 18.36
C ASP A 356 -15.86 30.10 18.04
N TRP A 357 -14.82 30.61 18.70
CA TRP A 357 -13.45 30.13 18.55
C TRP A 357 -13.25 28.78 19.26
N VAL A 358 -13.86 28.60 20.43
CA VAL A 358 -13.85 27.31 21.15
C VAL A 358 -14.54 26.25 20.32
N ASN A 359 -15.71 26.55 19.74
CA ASN A 359 -16.43 25.66 18.83
C ASN A 359 -15.60 25.30 17.59
N LEU A 360 -14.93 26.27 16.98
CA LEU A 360 -14.00 26.00 15.88
C LEU A 360 -12.85 25.08 16.33
N HIS A 361 -12.28 25.29 17.52
CA HIS A 361 -11.26 24.39 18.03
C HIS A 361 -11.79 22.97 18.19
N LEU A 362 -12.97 22.80 18.78
CA LEU A 362 -13.57 21.50 19.06
C LEU A 362 -13.91 20.76 17.76
N THR A 363 -14.48 21.44 16.77
CA THR A 363 -14.76 20.83 15.45
C THR A 363 -13.50 20.40 14.71
N ARG A 364 -12.38 21.11 14.89
CA ARG A 364 -11.09 20.79 14.27
C ARG A 364 -10.23 19.84 15.11
N SER A 365 -10.59 19.61 16.35
CA SER A 365 -9.93 18.68 17.25
C SER A 365 -10.32 17.24 16.93
N GLY A 366 -9.35 16.34 16.96
CA GLY A 366 -9.58 14.94 16.63
C GLY A 366 -10.18 14.17 17.79
N GLN A 367 -10.90 13.09 17.45
CA GLN A 367 -11.58 12.23 18.43
C GLN A 367 -10.64 11.72 19.53
N LEU A 368 -9.41 11.33 19.17
CA LEU A 368 -8.45 10.80 20.14
C LEU A 368 -8.05 11.85 21.17
N ARG A 369 -7.91 13.11 20.75
CA ARG A 369 -7.60 14.21 21.66
C ARG A 369 -8.78 14.57 22.55
N ASN A 370 -9.99 14.60 22.01
CA ASN A 370 -11.20 14.87 22.80
C ASN A 370 -11.42 13.80 23.86
N TRP A 371 -11.18 12.54 23.51
CA TRP A 371 -11.15 11.44 24.47
C TRP A 371 -10.10 11.66 25.58
N HIS A 372 -8.87 12.03 25.21
CA HIS A 372 -7.78 12.30 26.16
C HIS A 372 -8.13 13.47 27.11
N LEU A 373 -8.64 14.58 26.57
CA LEU A 373 -9.14 15.72 27.33
C LEU A 373 -10.22 15.30 28.32
N ASN A 374 -11.22 14.55 27.88
CA ASN A 374 -12.32 14.10 28.71
C ASN A 374 -11.87 13.24 29.89
N ILE A 375 -10.86 12.37 29.69
CA ILE A 375 -10.30 11.57 30.79
C ILE A 375 -9.64 12.45 31.83
N LEU A 376 -8.83 13.41 31.41
CA LEU A 376 -8.13 14.32 32.31
C LEU A 376 -9.10 15.24 33.06
N LEU A 377 -10.14 15.73 32.40
CA LEU A 377 -11.16 16.58 33.01
C LEU A 377 -12.00 15.82 34.04
N LYS A 378 -12.41 14.58 33.72
CA LYS A 378 -13.24 13.75 34.61
C LYS A 378 -12.46 13.19 35.81
N ASN A 379 -11.17 12.92 35.65
CA ASN A 379 -10.35 12.25 36.66
C ASN A 379 -9.11 13.08 37.03
N GLN A 380 -9.31 14.15 37.79
CA GLN A 380 -8.20 15.03 38.19
C GLN A 380 -7.18 14.32 39.10
N GLY A 381 -5.94 14.80 39.08
CA GLY A 381 -4.84 14.30 39.94
C GLY A 381 -4.29 12.94 39.54
N SER A 382 -3.89 12.13 40.51
CA SER A 382 -3.19 10.84 40.28
C SER A 382 -4.08 9.78 39.62
N LYS A 383 -5.41 9.86 39.79
CA LYS A 383 -6.37 8.90 39.21
C LYS A 383 -6.39 8.97 37.68
N GLY A 384 -6.44 10.17 37.09
CA GLY A 384 -6.39 10.33 35.64
C GLY A 384 -5.08 9.84 35.03
N LYS A 385 -3.95 10.04 35.72
CA LYS A 385 -2.64 9.55 35.27
C LYS A 385 -2.59 8.03 35.21
N LEU A 386 -3.15 7.34 36.22
CA LEU A 386 -3.24 5.87 36.23
C LEU A 386 -4.15 5.36 35.12
N ILE A 387 -5.33 5.96 34.96
CA ILE A 387 -6.29 5.58 33.91
C ILE A 387 -5.65 5.77 32.53
N LEU A 388 -4.98 6.89 32.27
CA LEU A 388 -4.24 7.10 31.03
C LEU A 388 -3.12 6.09 30.86
N GLY A 389 -2.32 5.82 31.89
CA GLY A 389 -1.24 4.82 31.82
C GLY A 389 -1.72 3.43 31.38
N VAL A 390 -2.93 3.03 31.77
CA VAL A 390 -3.53 1.74 31.40
C VAL A 390 -4.25 1.79 30.04
N THR A 391 -4.98 2.86 29.75
CA THR A 391 -5.82 2.96 28.55
C THR A 391 -5.03 3.34 27.29
N LEU A 392 -3.93 4.08 27.44
CA LEU A 392 -3.15 4.58 26.32
C LEU A 392 -2.48 3.47 25.51
N PRO A 393 -1.84 2.44 26.12
CA PRO A 393 -1.33 1.28 25.38
C PRO A 393 -2.44 0.53 24.65
N LEU A 394 -3.61 0.36 25.30
CA LEU A 394 -4.75 -0.33 24.70
C LEU A 394 -5.22 0.38 23.43
N ILE A 395 -5.36 1.71 23.46
CA ILE A 395 -5.79 2.50 22.29
C ILE A 395 -4.74 2.49 21.18
N SER A 396 -3.45 2.46 21.53
CA SER A 396 -2.38 2.37 20.53
C SER A 396 -2.52 1.11 19.66
N ILE A 397 -2.98 -0.01 20.24
CA ILE A 397 -3.23 -1.26 19.50
C ILE A 397 -4.32 -1.05 18.44
N PHE A 398 -5.37 -0.28 18.76
CA PHE A 398 -6.51 -0.01 17.88
C PHE A 398 -6.32 1.23 16.99
N LEU A 399 -5.21 1.96 17.12
CA LEU A 399 -4.95 3.17 16.34
C LEU A 399 -5.04 2.95 14.82
N PRO A 400 -4.48 1.87 14.23
CA PRO A 400 -4.59 1.62 12.79
C PRO A 400 -6.04 1.46 12.35
N PHE A 401 -6.84 0.75 13.15
CA PHE A 401 -8.26 0.54 12.88
C PHE A 401 -9.06 1.84 12.99
N MET A 402 -8.80 2.67 14.00
CA MET A 402 -9.42 3.99 14.13
C MET A 402 -9.07 4.89 12.94
N LEU A 403 -7.84 4.88 12.45
CA LEU A 403 -7.45 5.66 11.27
C LEU A 403 -8.20 5.23 10.02
N ILE A 404 -8.40 3.93 9.82
CA ILE A 404 -9.21 3.40 8.71
C ILE A 404 -10.67 3.86 8.82
N ILE A 405 -11.27 3.76 10.00
CA ILE A 405 -12.65 4.22 10.23
C ILE A 405 -12.77 5.73 10.00
N GLY A 406 -11.83 6.51 10.54
CA GLY A 406 -11.80 7.96 10.37
C GLY A 406 -11.71 8.35 8.90
N TRP A 407 -10.88 7.65 8.14
CA TRP A 407 -10.78 7.84 6.69
C TRP A 407 -12.10 7.53 5.98
N LEU A 408 -12.75 6.40 6.30
CA LEU A 408 -14.06 6.02 5.74
C LEU A 408 -15.16 7.05 6.04
N LYS A 409 -15.19 7.57 7.27
CA LYS A 409 -16.17 8.56 7.72
C LYS A 409 -15.81 10.01 7.36
N LYS A 410 -14.64 10.25 6.76
CA LYS A 410 -14.06 11.59 6.54
C LYS A 410 -13.92 12.41 7.83
N GLU A 411 -13.69 11.73 8.95
CA GLU A 411 -13.49 12.33 10.26
C GLU A 411 -11.99 12.42 10.60
N ASN A 412 -11.55 13.53 11.17
CA ASN A 412 -10.17 13.68 11.62
C ASN A 412 -9.98 12.99 12.98
N VAL A 413 -9.29 11.86 13.00
CA VAL A 413 -8.98 11.14 14.26
C VAL A 413 -7.87 11.83 15.06
N LEU A 414 -6.86 12.34 14.36
CA LEU A 414 -5.64 12.95 14.93
C LEU A 414 -5.61 14.49 14.82
N GLY A 415 -6.78 15.11 14.61
CA GLY A 415 -6.89 16.56 14.48
C GLY A 415 -6.30 17.30 15.68
N ARG A 416 -5.40 18.25 15.43
CA ARG A 416 -4.81 19.08 16.48
C ARG A 416 -5.58 20.38 16.76
N GLY A 417 -6.75 20.58 16.16
CA GLY A 417 -7.53 21.80 16.34
C GLY A 417 -6.74 23.08 16.03
N VAL A 418 -7.34 24.21 16.39
CA VAL A 418 -6.84 25.55 16.02
C VAL A 418 -5.87 26.13 17.02
N PHE A 419 -6.16 25.97 18.31
CA PHE A 419 -5.34 26.51 19.39
C PHE A 419 -4.41 25.45 19.94
N LEU A 420 -3.13 25.78 20.03
CA LEU A 420 -2.06 24.94 20.55
C LEU A 420 -1.35 25.65 21.70
N LEU A 421 -0.53 24.90 22.42
CA LEU A 421 0.22 25.45 23.55
C LEU A 421 1.69 25.65 23.18
N SER A 422 2.21 26.83 23.49
CA SER A 422 3.65 27.11 23.43
C SER A 422 4.42 26.46 24.58
N LYS A 423 5.75 26.52 24.53
CA LYS A 423 6.61 26.12 25.67
C LYS A 423 6.35 26.95 26.93
N ASP A 424 5.94 28.20 26.76
CA ASP A 424 5.67 29.15 27.84
C ASP A 424 4.23 29.04 28.36
N LYS A 425 3.50 27.99 27.95
CA LYS A 425 2.11 27.72 28.35
C LYS A 425 1.13 28.82 27.92
N LYS A 426 1.39 29.44 26.77
CA LYS A 426 0.49 30.40 26.14
C LYS A 426 -0.11 29.83 24.86
N ILE A 427 -1.23 30.42 24.43
CA ILE A 427 -1.94 30.02 23.22
C ILE A 427 -1.14 30.43 21.99
N VAL A 428 -1.06 29.51 21.03
CA VAL A 428 -0.54 29.74 19.68
C VAL A 428 -1.58 29.24 18.69
N VAL A 429 -1.80 29.99 17.61
CA VAL A 429 -2.74 29.61 16.57
C VAL A 429 -2.05 28.77 15.50
N ASN A 430 -2.64 27.63 15.17
CA ASN A 430 -2.19 26.75 14.12
C ASN A 430 -2.80 27.16 12.77
N GLU A 431 -2.11 28.00 12.01
CA GLU A 431 -2.60 28.49 10.71
C GLU A 431 -2.96 27.36 9.73
N SER A 432 -2.26 26.23 9.77
CA SER A 432 -2.54 25.10 8.87
C SER A 432 -3.92 24.48 9.10
N SER A 433 -4.46 24.61 10.31
CA SER A 433 -5.78 24.11 10.69
C SER A 433 -6.91 25.12 10.44
N LEU A 434 -6.59 26.39 10.18
CA LEU A 434 -7.56 27.41 9.81
C LEU A 434 -7.96 27.34 8.32
N LYS A 435 -7.06 26.83 7.46
CA LYS A 435 -7.25 26.75 6.01
C LYS A 435 -8.00 25.50 5.53
N LYS A 436 -8.10 24.47 6.39
CA LYS A 436 -8.91 23.26 6.17
C LYS A 436 -10.29 23.50 6.72
#